data_AF-A0AAU7Y121-F1
#
_entry.id   AF-A0AAU7Y121-F1
#
_cell.length_a   1.000
_cell.length_b   1.000
_cell.length_c   1.000
_cell.angle_alpha   90.00
_cell.angle_beta   90.00
_cell.angle_gamma   90.00
#
_symmetry.space_group_name_H-M   'P 1'
#
loop_
_entity.id
_entity.type
_entity.pdbx_description
1 polymer ?
#
loop_
_entity_poly.entity_id
_entity_poly.type
_entity_poly.pdbx_seq_one_letter_code
_entity_poly.pdbx_strand_id
1 'polypeptide(L)'
;MPRQLANAVLFQLGWFACLFAANQPLLLLVAPAILALHVLCIGSWSEDGRLVIAVTLLGSLLDCLLLNLGLFDFGYGGHLIPPWLVLLWALLGTTLNHCLAWTARPWWLASLLGAIAAPLSYLAGARVAGVGLPFGTLPSLLVLALIWAALLPLLHRLARQLKRPRPST
;
A
#
# COMPACT_ATOMS: atom_id res chain seq x y z
N MET A 1 19.76 -9.42 3.46
CA MET A 1 19.35 -10.16 2.25
C MET A 1 18.16 -11.10 2.49
N PRO A 2 18.21 -12.14 3.34
CA PRO A 2 17.08 -13.10 3.44
C PRO A 2 15.79 -12.47 4.00
N ARG A 3 15.89 -11.58 4.99
CA ARG A 3 14.72 -10.90 5.57
C ARG A 3 14.02 -9.94 4.61
N GLN A 4 14.78 -9.24 3.76
CA GLN A 4 14.21 -8.34 2.75
C GLN A 4 13.49 -9.14 1.65
N LEU A 5 14.08 -10.25 1.21
CA LEU A 5 13.42 -11.14 0.25
C LEU A 5 12.16 -11.77 0.85
N ALA A 6 12.24 -12.24 2.11
CA ALA A 6 11.07 -12.77 2.82
C ALA A 6 9.95 -11.72 2.91
N ASN A 7 10.28 -10.46 3.26
CA ASN A 7 9.31 -9.37 3.31
C ASN A 7 8.70 -9.08 1.92
N ALA A 8 9.49 -9.12 0.85
CA ALA A 8 8.97 -8.97 -0.52
C ALA A 8 8.01 -10.10 -0.89
N VAL A 9 8.36 -11.36 -0.58
CA VAL A 9 7.51 -12.53 -0.83
C VAL A 9 6.21 -12.43 -0.04
N LEU A 10 6.28 -12.09 1.25
CA LEU A 10 5.10 -11.90 2.09
C LEU A 10 4.20 -10.77 1.58
N PHE A 11 4.78 -9.62 1.21
CA PHE A 11 4.02 -8.54 0.60
C PHE A 11 3.33 -8.98 -0.69
N GLN A 12 4.03 -9.70 -1.57
CA GLN A 12 3.46 -10.17 -2.82
C GLN A 12 2.32 -11.17 -2.61
N LEU A 13 2.46 -12.11 -1.67
CA LEU A 13 1.40 -13.05 -1.30
C LEU A 13 0.19 -12.33 -0.71
N GLY A 14 0.42 -11.37 0.18
CA GLY A 14 -0.64 -10.56 0.78
C GLY A 14 -1.33 -9.68 -0.25
N TRP A 15 -0.59 -9.13 -1.21
CA TRP A 15 -1.13 -8.36 -2.33
C TRP A 15 -2.07 -9.20 -3.18
N PHE A 16 -1.66 -10.42 -3.58
CA PHE A 16 -2.53 -11.34 -4.31
C PHE A 16 -3.76 -11.71 -3.48
N ALA A 17 -3.60 -12.02 -2.20
CA ALA A 17 -4.72 -12.38 -1.33
C ALA A 17 -5.74 -11.22 -1.21
N CYS A 18 -5.27 -9.99 -1.01
CA CYS A 18 -6.12 -8.79 -1.00
C CYS A 18 -6.87 -8.62 -2.33
N LEU A 19 -6.17 -8.81 -3.45
CA LEU A 19 -6.76 -8.65 -4.77
C LEU A 19 -7.87 -9.69 -5.05
N PHE A 20 -7.62 -10.95 -4.71
CA PHE A 20 -8.62 -12.02 -4.90
C PHE A 20 -9.70 -12.04 -3.82
N ALA A 21 -9.48 -11.40 -2.67
CA ALA A 21 -10.47 -11.30 -1.59
C ALA A 21 -11.76 -10.58 -2.00
N ALA A 22 -11.71 -9.74 -3.04
CA ALA A 22 -12.90 -9.13 -3.62
C ALA A 22 -13.92 -10.18 -4.13
N ASN A 23 -13.43 -11.32 -4.65
CA ASN A 23 -14.27 -12.42 -5.14
C ASN A 23 -14.31 -13.62 -4.18
N GLN A 24 -13.30 -13.77 -3.31
CA GLN A 24 -13.17 -14.86 -2.35
C GLN A 24 -12.87 -14.32 -0.94
N PRO A 25 -13.90 -13.89 -0.18
CA PRO A 25 -13.71 -13.14 1.07
C PRO A 25 -12.83 -13.82 2.14
N LEU A 26 -12.74 -15.15 2.14
CA LEU A 26 -11.86 -15.90 3.06
C LEU A 26 -10.38 -15.56 2.88
N LEU A 27 -9.94 -15.17 1.69
CA LEU A 27 -8.56 -14.75 1.43
C LEU A 27 -8.19 -13.46 2.19
N LEU A 28 -9.18 -12.69 2.65
CA LEU A 28 -8.94 -11.52 3.49
C LEU A 28 -8.18 -11.87 4.78
N LEU A 29 -8.34 -13.10 5.31
CA LEU A 29 -7.65 -13.57 6.51
C LEU A 29 -6.14 -13.74 6.32
N VAL A 30 -5.68 -13.86 5.07
CA VAL A 30 -4.26 -14.03 4.76
C VAL A 30 -3.47 -12.76 5.07
N ALA A 31 -4.05 -11.58 4.82
CA ALA A 31 -3.34 -10.32 5.06
C ALA A 31 -3.03 -10.07 6.55
N PRO A 32 -3.96 -10.24 7.51
CA PRO A 32 -3.66 -10.21 8.94
C PRO A 32 -2.65 -11.28 9.37
N ALA A 33 -2.74 -12.49 8.82
CA ALA A 33 -1.76 -13.55 9.10
C ALA A 33 -0.35 -13.15 8.65
N ILE A 34 -0.23 -12.51 7.48
CA ILE A 34 1.04 -11.99 6.97
C ILE A 34 1.55 -10.82 7.82
N LEU A 35 0.69 -9.91 8.25
CA LEU A 35 1.06 -8.83 9.16
C LEU A 35 1.59 -9.39 10.50
N ALA A 36 0.94 -10.41 11.05
CA ALA A 36 1.41 -11.11 12.25
C ALA A 36 2.77 -11.77 11.99
N LEU A 37 2.93 -12.48 10.88
CA LEU A 37 4.19 -13.13 10.50
C LEU A 37 5.33 -12.11 10.30
N HIS A 38 5.04 -10.95 9.71
CA HIS A 38 6.01 -9.86 9.57
C HIS A 38 6.51 -9.40 10.95
N VAL A 39 5.61 -9.17 11.89
CA VAL A 39 5.94 -8.75 13.27
C VAL A 39 6.71 -9.83 14.03
N LEU A 40 6.43 -11.12 13.79
CA LEU A 40 7.08 -12.23 14.50
C LEU A 40 8.45 -12.60 13.92
N CYS A 41 8.63 -12.53 12.60
CA CYS A 41 9.79 -13.12 11.93
C CYS A 41 10.72 -12.11 11.23
N ILE A 42 10.25 -10.90 10.93
CA ILE A 42 10.98 -9.94 10.09
C ILE A 42 11.32 -8.67 10.87
N GLY A 43 10.30 -7.95 11.30
CA GLY A 43 10.39 -6.69 12.02
C GLY A 43 9.94 -6.83 13.48
N SER A 44 9.52 -5.70 14.06
CA SER A 44 8.91 -5.66 15.38
C SER A 44 7.81 -4.60 15.42
N TRP A 45 6.76 -4.83 16.23
CA TRP A 45 5.67 -3.85 16.36
C TRP A 45 6.16 -2.50 16.90
N SER A 46 7.15 -2.53 17.80
CA SER A 46 7.77 -1.33 18.38
C SER A 46 8.46 -0.45 17.34
N GLU A 47 8.96 -1.03 16.26
CA GLU A 47 9.69 -0.31 15.21
C GLU A 47 8.77 0.05 14.03
N ASP A 48 7.99 -0.91 13.54
CA ASP A 48 7.22 -0.77 12.30
C ASP A 48 5.76 -0.36 12.54
N GLY A 49 5.20 -0.63 13.71
CA GLY A 49 3.76 -0.47 13.97
C GLY A 49 3.26 0.96 13.74
N ARG A 50 4.03 1.97 14.17
CA ARG A 50 3.68 3.38 13.92
C ARG A 50 3.63 3.71 12.43
N LEU A 51 4.58 3.18 11.66
CA LEU A 51 4.64 3.40 10.22
C LEU A 51 3.50 2.68 9.50
N VAL A 52 3.24 1.41 9.85
CA VAL A 52 2.13 0.63 9.31
C VAL A 52 0.81 1.36 9.53
N ILE A 53 0.53 1.82 10.75
CA ILE A 53 -0.69 2.57 11.07
C ILE A 53 -0.76 3.86 10.26
N ALA A 54 0.32 4.66 10.24
CA ALA A 54 0.32 5.93 9.54
C ALA A 54 0.12 5.77 8.02
N VAL A 55 0.77 4.78 7.40
CA VAL A 55 0.61 4.45 5.98
C VAL A 55 -0.82 3.95 5.70
N THR A 56 -1.36 3.11 6.57
CA THR A 56 -2.75 2.60 6.45
C THR A 56 -3.75 3.75 6.46
N LEU A 57 -3.62 4.67 7.43
CA LEU A 57 -4.55 5.80 7.56
C LEU A 57 -4.42 6.78 6.39
N LEU A 58 -3.20 7.19 6.04
CA LEU A 58 -2.97 8.14 4.94
C LEU A 58 -3.40 7.55 3.60
N GLY A 59 -3.07 6.29 3.35
CA GLY A 59 -3.43 5.59 2.13
C GLY A 59 -4.94 5.36 2.00
N SER A 60 -5.58 4.92 3.09
CA SER A 60 -7.04 4.76 3.10
C SER A 60 -7.75 6.09 2.90
N LEU A 61 -7.27 7.18 3.53
CA LEU A 61 -7.81 8.51 3.32
C LEU A 61 -7.66 8.97 1.87
N LEU A 62 -6.50 8.72 1.26
CA LEU A 62 -6.26 9.03 -0.15
C LEU A 62 -7.21 8.26 -1.06
N ASP A 63 -7.32 6.94 -0.92
CA ASP A 63 -8.18 6.13 -1.79
C ASP A 63 -9.68 6.43 -1.54
N CYS A 64 -10.08 6.74 -0.31
CA CYS A 64 -11.41 7.27 -0.04
C CYS A 64 -11.63 8.62 -0.75
N LEU A 65 -10.66 9.53 -0.73
CA LEU A 65 -10.76 10.79 -1.48
C LEU A 65 -10.90 10.53 -2.98
N LEU A 66 -10.10 9.62 -3.54
CA LEU A 66 -10.16 9.27 -4.96
C LEU A 66 -11.49 8.60 -5.34
N LEU A 67 -12.04 7.74 -4.48
CA LEU A 67 -13.38 7.18 -4.60
C LEU A 67 -14.44 8.30 -4.64
N ASN A 68 -14.41 9.22 -3.67
CA ASN A 68 -15.40 10.30 -3.59
C ASN A 68 -15.26 11.36 -4.69
N LEU A 69 -14.08 11.51 -5.29
CA LEU A 69 -13.86 12.32 -6.49
C LEU A 69 -14.30 11.60 -7.78
N GLY A 70 -14.73 10.34 -7.70
CA GLY A 70 -15.21 9.56 -8.84
C GLY A 70 -14.11 8.88 -9.67
N LEU A 71 -12.87 8.82 -9.17
CA LEU A 71 -11.79 8.08 -9.82
C LEU A 71 -12.01 6.57 -9.73
N PHE A 72 -12.55 6.10 -8.60
CA PHE A 72 -12.86 4.70 -8.35
C PHE A 72 -14.36 4.50 -8.18
N ASP A 73 -14.83 3.31 -8.56
CA ASP A 73 -16.16 2.81 -8.20
C ASP A 73 -16.01 1.36 -7.73
N PHE A 74 -16.49 1.06 -6.53
CA PHE A 74 -16.47 -0.29 -5.96
C PHE A 74 -17.85 -0.99 -6.01
N GLY A 75 -18.87 -0.36 -6.59
CA GLY A 75 -20.16 -0.98 -6.89
C GLY A 75 -21.16 -1.13 -5.73
N TYR A 76 -20.80 -0.77 -4.49
CA TYR A 76 -21.70 -0.84 -3.32
C TYR A 76 -22.21 0.51 -2.83
N GLY A 77 -21.91 1.61 -3.52
CA GLY A 77 -22.47 2.94 -3.24
C GLY A 77 -22.02 3.58 -1.92
N GLY A 78 -20.93 3.11 -1.31
CA GLY A 78 -20.38 3.66 -0.06
C GLY A 78 -19.26 4.67 -0.29
N HIS A 79 -18.95 5.47 0.73
CA HIS A 79 -17.90 6.49 0.71
C HIS A 79 -16.53 6.01 1.24
N LEU A 80 -16.48 4.75 1.70
CA LEU A 80 -15.28 4.13 2.25
C LEU A 80 -14.76 3.09 1.28
N ILE A 81 -13.45 2.89 1.24
CA ILE A 81 -12.80 1.83 0.47
C ILE A 81 -13.04 0.45 1.12
N PRO A 82 -12.97 -0.65 0.35
CA PRO A 82 -13.20 -1.98 0.89
C PRO A 82 -12.07 -2.44 1.82
N PRO A 83 -12.36 -3.36 2.77
CA PRO A 83 -11.37 -3.81 3.77
C PRO A 83 -10.07 -4.38 3.19
N TRP A 84 -10.14 -5.06 2.04
CA TRP A 84 -8.95 -5.63 1.40
C TRP A 84 -7.96 -4.55 0.95
N LEU A 85 -8.44 -3.37 0.54
CA LEU A 85 -7.60 -2.25 0.11
C LEU A 85 -6.97 -1.55 1.32
N VAL A 86 -7.71 -1.43 2.43
CA VAL A 86 -7.16 -0.98 3.73
C VAL A 86 -6.01 -1.87 4.17
N LEU A 87 -6.19 -3.20 4.11
CA LEU A 87 -5.15 -4.17 4.47
C LEU A 87 -3.96 -4.14 3.52
N LEU A 88 -4.18 -3.85 2.23
CA LEU A 88 -3.11 -3.67 1.26
C LEU A 88 -2.19 -2.49 1.63
N TRP A 89 -2.77 -1.39 2.12
CA TRP A 89 -2.00 -0.26 2.65
C TRP A 89 -1.19 -0.63 3.90
N ALA A 90 -1.78 -1.42 4.80
CA ALA A 90 -1.06 -1.93 5.97
C ALA A 90 0.15 -2.79 5.56
N LEU A 91 -0.05 -3.70 4.60
CA LEU A 91 1.02 -4.53 4.04
C LEU A 91 2.11 -3.67 3.40
N LEU A 92 1.75 -2.66 2.61
CA LEU A 92 2.72 -1.72 2.02
C LEU A 92 3.55 -1.02 3.11
N GLY A 93 2.93 -0.62 4.22
CA GLY A 93 3.63 -0.02 5.35
C GLY A 93 4.77 -0.89 5.90
N THR A 94 4.64 -2.22 5.82
CA THR A 94 5.69 -3.15 6.26
C THR A 94 6.89 -3.24 5.30
N THR A 95 6.79 -2.69 4.09
CA THR A 95 7.84 -2.82 3.06
C THR A 95 8.82 -1.65 3.04
N LEU A 96 8.38 -0.45 3.44
CA LEU A 96 9.11 0.81 3.28
C LEU A 96 10.48 0.83 3.99
N ASN A 97 10.56 0.19 5.17
CA ASN A 97 11.80 0.03 5.94
C ASN A 97 12.58 -1.25 5.58
N HIS A 98 12.01 -2.11 4.73
CA HIS A 98 12.50 -3.46 4.45
C HIS A 98 12.81 -3.64 2.96
N CYS A 99 11.96 -4.33 2.19
CA CYS A 99 12.23 -4.66 0.80
C CYS A 99 12.21 -3.44 -0.14
N LEU A 100 11.55 -2.34 0.24
CA LEU A 100 11.54 -1.08 -0.53
C LEU A 100 12.54 -0.03 -0.01
N ALA A 101 13.30 -0.33 1.06
CA ALA A 101 14.19 0.65 1.68
C ALA A 101 15.24 1.22 0.71
N TRP A 102 15.66 0.44 -0.29
CA TRP A 102 16.62 0.86 -1.31
C TRP A 102 16.10 1.97 -2.22
N THR A 103 14.78 2.10 -2.37
CA THR A 103 14.15 3.13 -3.22
C THR A 103 14.09 4.50 -2.54
N ALA A 104 14.32 4.55 -1.23
CA ALA A 104 14.26 5.79 -0.45
C ALA A 104 15.36 6.80 -0.84
N ARG A 105 16.46 6.35 -1.45
CA ARG A 105 17.57 7.18 -1.90
C ARG A 105 18.17 6.65 -3.21
N PRO A 106 18.31 7.49 -4.25
CA PRO A 106 17.84 8.87 -4.35
C PRO A 106 16.31 8.96 -4.44
N TRP A 107 15.72 10.12 -4.09
CA TRP A 107 14.26 10.30 -4.00
C TRP A 107 13.52 10.03 -5.32
N TRP A 108 14.17 10.30 -6.45
CA TRP A 108 13.57 10.09 -7.79
C TRP A 108 13.32 8.60 -8.08
N LEU A 109 14.02 7.68 -7.42
CA LEU A 109 13.84 6.25 -7.60
C LEU A 109 12.50 5.79 -7.02
N ALA A 110 12.14 6.28 -5.83
CA ALA A 110 10.81 6.12 -5.28
C ALA A 110 9.74 6.78 -6.16
N SER A 111 10.01 7.97 -6.72
CA SER A 111 9.06 8.61 -7.65
C SER A 111 8.82 7.76 -8.90
N LEU A 112 9.88 7.27 -9.54
CA LEU A 112 9.76 6.44 -10.75
C LEU A 112 9.06 5.11 -10.45
N LEU A 113 9.44 4.44 -9.36
CA LEU A 113 8.80 3.19 -8.97
C LEU A 113 7.33 3.40 -8.65
N GLY A 114 6.98 4.45 -7.88
CA GLY A 114 5.60 4.78 -7.57
C GLY A 114 4.79 5.08 -8.84
N ALA A 115 5.33 5.89 -9.74
CA ALA A 115 4.67 6.28 -11.00
C ALA A 115 4.37 5.11 -11.93
N ILE A 116 5.09 3.99 -11.80
CA ILE A 116 4.94 2.81 -12.67
C ILE A 116 4.21 1.69 -11.93
N ALA A 117 4.73 1.25 -10.79
CA ALA A 117 4.24 0.07 -10.08
C ALA A 117 2.84 0.28 -9.52
N ALA A 118 2.53 1.48 -9.01
CA ALA A 118 1.23 1.73 -8.42
C ALA A 118 0.11 1.75 -9.47
N PRO A 119 0.17 2.51 -10.59
CA PRO A 119 -0.85 2.42 -11.63
C PRO A 119 -1.07 1.00 -12.15
N LEU A 120 0.01 0.21 -12.32
CA LEU A 120 -0.12 -1.20 -12.70
C LEU A 120 -0.85 -2.04 -11.63
N SER A 121 -0.60 -1.77 -10.35
CA SER A 121 -1.32 -2.40 -9.24
C SER A 121 -2.81 -2.03 -9.24
N TYR A 122 -3.17 -0.76 -9.45
CA TYR A 122 -4.58 -0.34 -9.56
C TYR A 122 -5.24 -0.89 -10.81
N LEU A 123 -4.52 -1.01 -11.93
CA LEU A 123 -5.02 -1.67 -13.14
C LEU A 123 -5.33 -3.14 -12.88
N ALA A 124 -4.49 -3.84 -12.12
CA ALA A 124 -4.77 -5.20 -11.68
C ALA A 124 -5.99 -5.24 -10.74
N GLY A 125 -6.12 -4.28 -9.82
CA GLY A 125 -7.33 -4.02 -9.03
C GLY A 125 -8.59 -3.92 -9.88
N ALA A 126 -8.56 -3.08 -10.90
CA ALA A 126 -9.69 -2.88 -11.81
C ALA A 126 -10.07 -4.16 -12.56
N ARG A 127 -9.08 -4.95 -12.98
CA ARG A 127 -9.33 -6.18 -13.77
C ARG A 127 -9.71 -7.39 -12.94
N VAL A 128 -9.14 -7.55 -11.75
CA VAL A 128 -9.29 -8.76 -10.93
C VAL A 128 -10.32 -8.57 -9.81
N ALA A 129 -10.26 -7.43 -9.12
CA ALA A 129 -11.18 -7.10 -8.02
C ALA A 129 -12.45 -6.36 -8.49
N GLY A 130 -12.57 -6.09 -9.80
CA GLY A 130 -13.75 -5.45 -10.38
C GLY A 130 -13.89 -3.96 -10.03
N VAL A 131 -12.78 -3.28 -9.71
CA VAL A 131 -12.81 -1.85 -9.41
C VAL A 131 -13.09 -1.05 -10.68
N GLY A 132 -14.19 -0.31 -10.72
CA GLY A 132 -14.53 0.60 -11.79
C GLY A 132 -13.59 1.80 -11.83
N LEU A 133 -13.29 2.28 -13.05
CA LEU A 133 -12.52 3.49 -13.31
C LEU A 133 -13.38 4.47 -14.14
N PRO A 134 -14.29 5.24 -13.52
CA PRO A 134 -15.27 6.06 -14.24
C PRO A 134 -14.66 7.14 -15.14
N PHE A 135 -13.46 7.64 -14.80
CA PHE A 135 -12.72 8.60 -15.63
C PHE A 135 -12.10 7.95 -16.89
N GLY A 136 -12.24 6.64 -17.05
CA GLY A 136 -11.58 5.83 -18.07
C GLY A 136 -10.21 5.35 -17.62
N THR A 137 -9.75 4.24 -18.21
CA THR A 137 -8.52 3.56 -17.78
C THR A 137 -7.29 4.46 -17.91
N LEU A 138 -7.02 5.03 -19.09
CA LEU A 138 -5.80 5.81 -19.32
C LEU A 138 -5.75 7.09 -18.45
N PRO A 139 -6.79 7.95 -18.40
CA PRO A 139 -6.80 9.11 -17.52
C PRO A 139 -6.58 8.74 -16.05
N SER A 140 -7.24 7.67 -15.58
CA SER A 140 -7.07 7.20 -14.19
C SER A 140 -5.64 6.77 -13.90
N LEU A 141 -5.01 6.02 -14.82
CA LEU A 141 -3.61 5.60 -14.66
C LEU A 141 -2.63 6.77 -14.66
N LEU A 142 -2.86 7.81 -15.46
CA LEU A 142 -2.04 9.01 -15.47
C LEU A 142 -2.17 9.79 -14.15
N VAL A 143 -3.39 9.95 -13.64
CA VAL A 143 -3.63 10.58 -12.33
C VAL A 143 -2.93 9.79 -11.22
N LEU A 144 -3.08 8.47 -11.22
CA LEU A 144 -2.41 7.60 -10.24
C LEU A 144 -0.89 7.66 -10.36
N ALA A 145 -0.34 7.72 -11.58
CA ALA A 145 1.09 7.85 -11.78
C ALA A 145 1.63 9.13 -11.15
N LEU A 146 0.95 10.27 -11.36
CA LEU A 146 1.32 11.57 -10.79
C LEU A 146 1.23 11.56 -9.26
N ILE A 147 0.13 11.02 -8.72
CA ILE A 147 -0.07 10.91 -7.27
C ILE A 147 1.05 10.07 -6.66
N TRP A 148 1.31 8.88 -7.21
CA TRP A 148 2.28 7.95 -6.64
C TRP A 148 3.74 8.37 -6.85
N ALA A 149 4.03 9.14 -7.90
CA ALA A 149 5.33 9.78 -8.08
C ALA A 149 5.70 10.70 -6.90
N ALA A 150 4.70 11.37 -6.31
CA ALA A 150 4.88 12.20 -5.13
C ALA A 150 4.69 11.40 -3.82
N LEU A 151 3.73 10.47 -3.78
CA LEU A 151 3.34 9.79 -2.55
C LEU A 151 4.44 8.86 -2.03
N LEU A 152 5.02 8.00 -2.88
CA LEU A 152 6.02 7.03 -2.41
C LEU A 152 7.26 7.69 -1.74
N PRO A 153 7.88 8.75 -2.30
CA PRO A 153 8.97 9.44 -1.61
C PRO A 153 8.50 10.15 -0.32
N LEU A 154 7.25 10.63 -0.25
CA LEU A 154 6.68 11.18 0.98
C LEU A 154 6.50 10.10 2.06
N LEU A 155 6.04 8.89 1.70
CA LEU A 155 5.95 7.76 2.62
C LEU A 155 7.34 7.34 3.12
N HIS A 156 8.37 7.35 2.27
CA HIS A 156 9.76 7.14 2.71
C HIS A 156 10.26 8.26 3.64
N ARG A 157 9.84 9.52 3.41
CA ARG A 157 10.15 10.62 4.34
C ARG A 157 9.50 10.38 5.70
N LEU A 158 8.24 9.98 5.72
CA LEU A 158 7.50 9.62 6.94
C LEU A 158 8.16 8.45 7.68
N ALA A 159 8.54 7.39 6.96
CA ALA A 159 9.27 6.25 7.52
C ALA A 159 10.55 6.68 8.25
N ARG A 160 11.32 7.59 7.66
CA ARG A 160 12.54 8.14 8.30
C ARG A 160 12.23 8.99 9.53
N GLN A 161 11.12 9.72 9.55
CA GLN A 161 10.72 10.55 10.70
C GLN A 161 10.26 9.68 11.88
N LEU A 162 9.46 8.65 11.61
CA LEU A 162 8.94 7.75 12.64
C LEU A 162 9.99 6.81 13.22
N LYS A 163 11.07 6.53 12.48
CA LYS A 163 12.21 5.70 12.92
C LYS A 163 13.18 6.43 13.87
N ARG A 164 13.15 7.77 13.95
CA ARG A 164 14.02 8.51 14.86
C ARG A 164 13.58 8.30 16.32
N PRO A 165 14.51 8.11 17.28
CA PRO A 165 14.17 8.12 18.70
C PRO A 165 13.47 9.45 19.02
N ARG A 166 12.34 9.41 19.76
CA ARG A 166 11.82 10.63 20.36
C ARG A 166 12.93 11.19 21.26
N PRO A 167 13.32 12.47 21.15
CA PRO A 167 14.22 13.06 22.13
C PRO A 167 13.56 12.92 23.50
N SER A 168 14.27 12.28 24.45
CA SER A 168 13.87 12.26 25.85
C SER A 168 13.95 13.70 26.36
N THR A 169 12.79 14.29 26.63
CA THR A 169 12.66 15.53 27.39
C THR A 169 13.04 15.30 28.84
#